data_AF-A0A926VTI6-F1
#
_entry.id   AF-A0A926VTI6-F1
#
_cell.length_a   1.000
_cell.length_b   1.000
_cell.length_c   1.000
_cell.angle_alpha   90.00
_cell.angle_beta   90.00
_cell.angle_gamma   90.00
#
_symmetry.space_group_name_H-M   'P 1'
#
loop_
_entity.id
_entity.type
_entity.pdbx_description
1 polymer ?
#
loop_
_entity_poly.entity_id
_entity_poly.type
_entity_poly.pdbx_seq_one_letter_code
_entity_poly.pdbx_strand_id
1 'polypeptide(L)'
;MCDLNRTVLQVIVDEFTNLKSLCGESAIAFFNMSLTDTRKAKEYLLGITHNATNESFPDSTASAHQSGTVLLEKFSANGETPLKRVVVRYGLVDEQGNNLDDVEKTLPDWFRPEKIYQHFNGKLLNFED
;
A
#
# COMPACT_ATOMS: atom_id res chain seq x y z
N MET A 1 2.87 12.69 -25.73
CA MET A 1 3.57 11.49 -26.22
C MET A 1 4.01 10.71 -24.98
N CYS A 2 3.17 9.78 -24.52
CA CYS A 2 3.45 8.98 -23.33
C CYS A 2 4.46 7.90 -23.70
N ASP A 3 5.56 7.84 -22.95
CA ASP A 3 6.68 6.95 -23.17
C ASP A 3 6.27 5.51 -22.79
N LEU A 4 5.78 4.76 -23.78
CA LEU A 4 5.19 3.41 -23.64
C LEU A 4 6.22 2.28 -23.41
N ASN A 5 7.51 2.59 -23.25
CA ASN A 5 8.59 1.60 -23.13
C ASN A 5 9.41 1.73 -21.83
N ARG A 6 8.79 2.14 -20.71
CA ARG A 6 9.45 2.07 -19.39
C ARG A 6 9.02 0.83 -18.61
N THR A 7 9.94 -0.13 -18.48
CA THR A 7 9.80 -1.21 -17.49
C THR A 7 9.85 -0.60 -16.09
N VAL A 8 8.76 -0.74 -15.34
CA VAL A 8 8.67 -0.38 -13.93
C VAL A 8 8.78 -1.66 -13.11
N LEU A 9 9.58 -1.63 -12.05
CA LEU A 9 9.68 -2.74 -11.12
C LEU A 9 8.49 -2.67 -10.14
N GLN A 10 7.74 -3.75 -10.01
CA GLN A 10 6.75 -3.89 -8.93
C GLN A 10 7.30 -4.83 -7.87
N VAL A 11 7.30 -4.38 -6.61
CA VAL A 11 7.77 -5.15 -5.47
C VAL A 11 6.62 -5.26 -4.46
N ILE A 12 6.38 -6.49 -3.98
CA ILE A 12 5.41 -6.77 -2.93
C ILE A 12 6.20 -7.37 -1.76
N VAL A 13 6.08 -6.77 -0.59
CA VAL A 13 6.77 -7.21 0.63
C VAL A 13 5.72 -7.50 1.68
N ASP A 14 5.58 -8.78 2.01
CA ASP A 14 4.77 -9.24 3.13
C ASP A 14 5.52 -9.06 4.46
N GLU A 15 4.79 -8.73 5.52
CA GLU A 15 5.31 -8.36 6.84
C GLU A 15 6.63 -7.57 6.81
N PHE A 16 6.57 -6.42 6.11
CA PHE A 16 7.75 -5.62 5.79
C PHE A 16 8.48 -5.11 7.05
N THR A 17 7.76 -4.92 8.16
CA THR A 17 8.33 -4.51 9.45
C THR A 17 9.28 -5.54 10.04
N ASN A 18 9.06 -6.82 9.73
CA ASN A 18 9.94 -7.89 10.15
C ASN A 18 11.23 -7.95 9.30
N LEU A 19 11.27 -7.32 8.13
CA LEU A 19 12.44 -7.37 7.24
C LEU A 19 13.70 -6.79 7.90
N LYS A 20 13.55 -5.79 8.79
CA LYS A 20 14.66 -5.23 9.56
C LYS A 20 15.31 -6.28 10.48
N SER A 21 14.54 -7.19 11.07
CA SER A 21 15.09 -8.25 11.92
C SER A 21 15.89 -9.29 11.12
N LEU A 22 15.51 -9.49 9.85
CA LEU A 22 16.12 -10.48 8.96
C LEU A 22 17.34 -9.95 8.22
N CYS A 23 17.31 -8.70 7.78
CA CYS A 23 18.29 -8.13 6.84
C CYS A 23 19.01 -6.88 7.37
N GLY A 24 18.71 -6.43 8.60
CA GLY A 24 19.39 -5.30 9.25
C GLY A 24 19.35 -4.02 8.42
N GLU A 25 20.52 -3.37 8.30
CA GLU A 25 20.69 -2.09 7.60
C GLU A 25 20.28 -2.14 6.11
N SER A 26 20.38 -3.30 5.46
CA SER A 26 19.94 -3.43 4.06
C SER A 26 18.44 -3.22 3.88
N ALA A 27 17.63 -3.67 4.85
CA ALA A 27 16.18 -3.41 4.83
C ALA A 27 15.89 -1.91 4.99
N ILE A 28 16.62 -1.24 5.88
CA ILE A 28 16.47 0.20 6.11
C ILE A 28 16.84 0.99 4.85
N ALA A 29 17.95 0.64 4.21
CA ALA A 29 18.39 1.27 2.96
C ALA A 29 17.37 1.08 1.84
N PHE A 30 16.80 -0.12 1.71
CA PHE A 30 15.73 -0.42 0.76
C PHE A 30 14.50 0.47 0.99
N PHE A 31 13.94 0.51 2.20
CA PHE A 31 12.77 1.35 2.48
C PHE A 31 13.04 2.84 2.28
N ASN A 32 14.21 3.33 2.71
CA ASN A 32 14.58 4.72 2.47
C ASN A 32 14.57 5.06 0.98
N MET A 33 15.16 4.20 0.15
CA MET A 33 15.16 4.38 -1.30
C MET A 33 13.73 4.38 -1.87
N SER A 34 12.91 3.40 -1.48
CA SER A 34 11.55 3.26 -1.99
C SER A 34 10.59 4.36 -1.49
N LEU A 35 10.86 5.01 -0.35
CA LEU A 35 9.99 6.06 0.22
C LEU A 35 10.45 7.50 -0.11
N THR A 36 11.75 7.74 -0.23
CA THR A 36 12.28 9.11 -0.41
C THR A 36 12.54 9.49 -1.86
N ASP A 37 12.70 8.52 -2.77
CA ASP A 37 12.98 8.78 -4.18
C ASP A 37 11.98 8.11 -5.15
N THR A 38 10.72 7.97 -4.74
CA THR A 38 9.62 7.32 -5.50
C THR A 38 9.51 7.80 -6.95
N ARG A 39 9.69 9.11 -7.19
CA ARG A 39 9.62 9.71 -8.54
C ARG A 39 10.81 9.31 -9.44
N LYS A 40 11.98 9.00 -8.89
CA LYS A 40 13.16 8.57 -9.68
C LYS A 40 13.37 7.05 -9.69
N ALA A 41 12.83 6.33 -8.71
CA ALA A 41 13.13 4.93 -8.45
C ALA A 41 12.58 3.93 -9.48
N LYS A 42 11.65 4.32 -10.38
CA LYS A 42 10.98 3.40 -11.32
C LYS A 42 10.48 2.12 -10.62
N GLU A 43 10.03 2.26 -9.38
CA GLU A 43 9.60 1.17 -8.51
C GLU A 43 8.22 1.49 -7.92
N TYR A 44 7.35 0.48 -7.91
CA TYR A 44 6.09 0.50 -7.16
C TYR A 44 6.16 -0.54 -6.04
N LEU A 45 6.24 -0.07 -4.80
CA LEU A 45 6.30 -0.90 -3.61
C LEU A 45 4.92 -1.03 -2.96
N LEU A 46 4.47 -2.27 -2.75
CA LEU A 46 3.35 -2.61 -1.86
C LEU A 46 3.90 -3.31 -0.61
N GLY A 47 3.89 -2.61 0.52
CA GLY A 47 4.25 -3.18 1.83
C GLY A 47 3.01 -3.60 2.61
N ILE A 48 3.06 -4.77 3.24
CA ILE A 48 2.01 -5.32 4.09
C ILE A 48 2.57 -5.50 5.50
N THR A 49 1.80 -5.12 6.53
CA THR A 49 2.15 -5.41 7.92
C THR A 49 0.90 -5.48 8.80
N HIS A 50 0.99 -6.22 9.91
CA HIS A 50 -0.06 -6.26 10.94
C HIS A 50 -0.39 -4.90 11.57
N ASN A 51 0.63 -4.08 11.86
CA ASN A 51 0.44 -2.75 12.46
C ASN A 51 1.46 -1.76 11.87
N ALA A 52 0.96 -0.70 11.25
CA ALA A 52 1.78 0.42 10.79
C ALA A 52 1.88 1.47 11.91
N THR A 53 2.98 1.42 12.66
CA THR A 53 3.35 2.46 13.64
C THR A 53 4.43 3.36 13.04
N ASN A 54 4.73 4.50 13.65
CA ASN A 54 5.86 5.32 13.20
C ASN A 54 7.19 4.55 13.23
N GLU A 55 7.36 3.62 14.18
CA GLU A 55 8.53 2.76 14.32
C GLU A 55 8.63 1.69 13.22
N SER A 56 7.53 1.44 12.51
CA SER A 56 7.50 0.56 11.34
C SER A 56 8.30 1.16 10.17
N PHE A 57 8.57 2.46 10.20
CA PHE A 57 9.29 3.20 9.16
C PHE A 57 10.64 3.72 9.68
N PRO A 58 11.66 3.87 8.82
CA PRO A 58 12.92 4.49 9.23
C PRO A 58 12.72 5.94 9.75
N ASP A 59 13.47 6.32 10.79
CA ASP A 59 13.30 7.57 11.55
C ASP A 59 13.32 8.86 10.70
N SER A 60 13.94 8.84 9.51
CA SER A 60 14.01 9.98 8.59
C SER A 60 12.88 10.05 7.54
N THR A 61 11.96 9.08 7.53
CA THR A 61 10.93 8.93 6.48
C THR A 61 9.53 9.33 6.93
N ALA A 62 9.36 9.79 8.17
CA ALA A 62 8.06 10.10 8.77
C ALA A 62 7.24 11.12 7.96
N SER A 63 7.85 12.20 7.47
CA SER A 63 7.18 13.18 6.61
C SER A 63 7.09 12.71 5.15
N ALA A 64 8.10 12.00 4.68
CA ALA A 64 8.19 11.54 3.29
C ALA A 64 7.09 10.51 2.97
N HIS A 65 6.83 9.55 3.86
CA HIS A 65 5.78 8.56 3.62
C HIS A 65 4.38 9.21 3.59
N GLN A 66 4.08 10.13 4.51
CA GLN A 66 2.78 10.81 4.53
C GLN A 66 2.47 11.61 3.26
N SER A 67 3.51 12.14 2.59
CA SER A 67 3.37 12.95 1.36
C SER A 67 3.44 12.14 0.06
N GLY A 68 3.96 10.90 0.11
CA GLY A 68 4.33 10.12 -1.08
C GLY A 68 3.79 8.69 -1.11
N THR A 69 3.10 8.25 -0.05
CA THR A 69 2.49 6.91 0.03
C THR A 69 1.01 6.98 0.37
N VAL A 70 0.32 5.90 0.02
CA VAL A 70 -1.05 5.66 0.45
C VAL A 70 -0.99 4.59 1.55
N LEU A 71 -1.46 4.93 2.74
CA LEU A 71 -1.63 3.96 3.83
C LEU A 71 -3.10 3.53 3.90
N LEU A 72 -3.36 2.26 3.57
CA LEU A 72 -4.67 1.64 3.70
C LEU A 72 -4.67 0.69 4.89
N GLU A 73 -5.45 1.02 5.93
CA GLU A 73 -5.67 0.14 7.06
C GLU A 73 -6.87 -0.78 6.79
N LYS A 74 -6.67 -2.07 7.01
CA LYS A 74 -7.70 -3.11 6.88
C LYS A 74 -8.01 -3.72 8.23
N PHE A 75 -9.26 -4.10 8.43
CA PHE A 75 -9.73 -4.66 9.68
C PHE A 75 -10.11 -6.13 9.53
N SER A 76 -10.08 -6.87 10.63
CA SER A 76 -10.63 -8.22 10.73
C SER A 76 -11.59 -8.33 11.91
N ALA A 77 -12.58 -9.21 11.82
CA ALA A 77 -13.56 -9.40 12.88
C ALA A 77 -12.98 -10.10 14.12
N ASN A 78 -11.96 -10.94 13.91
CA ASN A 78 -11.45 -11.89 14.89
C ASN A 78 -9.95 -12.19 14.70
N GLY A 79 -9.21 -11.30 14.03
CA GLY A 79 -7.82 -11.58 13.62
C GLY A 79 -7.70 -12.38 12.33
N GLU A 80 -8.74 -13.07 11.88
CA GLU A 80 -8.68 -13.99 10.74
C GLU A 80 -9.59 -13.57 9.58
N THR A 81 -10.83 -13.18 9.88
CA THR A 81 -11.86 -12.89 8.87
C THR A 81 -11.76 -11.43 8.43
N PRO A 82 -11.37 -11.13 7.18
CA PRO A 82 -11.23 -9.75 6.72
C PRO A 82 -12.59 -9.06 6.65
N LEU A 83 -12.67 -7.85 7.19
CA LEU A 83 -13.81 -6.96 7.04
C LEU A 83 -13.69 -6.18 5.73
N LYS A 84 -14.84 -5.77 5.18
CA LYS A 84 -14.86 -4.84 4.02
C LYS A 84 -14.44 -3.42 4.40
N ARG A 85 -14.57 -3.07 5.68
CA ARG A 85 -14.18 -1.76 6.20
C ARG A 85 -12.69 -1.54 5.95
N VAL A 86 -12.36 -0.36 5.45
CA VAL A 86 -10.99 0.13 5.32
C VAL A 86 -10.93 1.60 5.71
N VAL A 87 -9.78 2.03 6.20
CA VAL A 87 -9.50 3.44 6.45
C VAL A 87 -8.26 3.82 5.66
N VAL A 88 -8.39 4.85 4.81
CA VAL A 88 -7.23 5.46 4.16
C VAL A 88 -6.68 6.51 5.11
N ARG A 89 -5.51 6.25 5.70
CA ARG A 89 -4.89 7.12 6.71
C ARG A 89 -4.09 8.27 6.09
N TYR A 90 -3.43 8.01 4.96
CA TYR A 90 -2.60 9.00 4.25
C TYR A 90 -2.71 8.83 2.72
N GLY A 91 -2.32 9.86 1.98
CA GLY A 91 -2.14 9.81 0.53
C GLY A 91 -3.35 10.24 -0.32
N LEU A 92 -4.44 10.68 0.31
CA LEU A 92 -5.55 11.34 -0.39
C LEU A 92 -5.45 12.85 -0.20
N VAL A 93 -5.72 13.59 -1.27
CA VAL A 93 -5.76 15.05 -1.28
C VAL A 93 -7.09 15.55 -1.82
N ASP A 94 -7.52 16.72 -1.36
CA ASP A 94 -8.66 17.44 -1.94
C ASP A 94 -8.31 18.09 -3.29
N GLU A 95 -9.29 18.72 -3.92
CA GLU A 95 -9.12 19.42 -5.20
C GLU A 95 -8.13 20.60 -5.12
N GLN A 96 -7.85 21.09 -3.91
CA GLN A 96 -6.91 22.18 -3.65
C GLN A 96 -5.50 21.65 -3.32
N GLY A 97 -5.32 20.33 -3.23
CA GLY A 97 -4.05 19.68 -2.92
C GLY A 97 -3.73 19.60 -1.43
N ASN A 98 -4.69 19.87 -0.55
CA ASN A 98 -4.51 19.65 0.89
C ASN A 98 -4.73 18.17 1.21
N ASN A 99 -3.95 17.63 2.15
CA ASN A 99 -4.16 16.27 2.63
C ASN A 99 -5.53 16.15 3.29
N LEU A 100 -6.27 15.10 2.93
CA LEU A 100 -7.48 14.71 3.64
C LEU A 100 -7.10 14.00 4.95
N ASP A 101 -7.94 14.20 5.97
CA ASP A 101 -7.93 13.36 7.18
C ASP A 101 -8.30 11.91 6.85
N ASP A 102 -8.30 11.04 7.87
CA ASP A 102 -8.69 9.64 7.75
C ASP A 102 -10.02 9.45 7.01
N VAL A 103 -9.97 8.78 5.86
CA VAL A 103 -11.16 8.50 5.05
C VAL A 103 -11.59 7.05 5.23
N GLU A 104 -12.71 6.85 5.94
CA GLU A 104 -13.33 5.54 6.08
C GLU A 104 -14.14 5.16 4.82
N LYS A 105 -13.94 3.94 4.32
CA LYS A 105 -14.63 3.38 3.15
C LYS A 105 -14.97 1.91 3.36
N THR A 106 -15.81 1.41 2.47
CA THR A 106 -16.12 -0.02 2.36
C THR A 106 -15.58 -0.51 1.02
N LEU A 107 -14.75 -1.55 1.05
CA LEU A 107 -14.28 -2.20 -0.17
C LEU A 107 -15.47 -2.81 -0.91
N PRO A 108 -15.54 -2.65 -2.25
CA PRO A 108 -16.60 -3.25 -3.04
C PRO A 108 -16.46 -4.77 -3.05
N ASP A 109 -17.55 -5.49 -3.28
CA ASP A 109 -17.57 -6.94 -3.10
C ASP A 109 -16.68 -7.68 -4.09
N TRP A 110 -16.48 -7.09 -5.26
CA TRP A 110 -15.59 -7.63 -6.27
C TRP A 110 -14.11 -7.58 -5.88
N PHE A 111 -13.72 -6.73 -4.92
CA PHE A 111 -12.33 -6.59 -4.45
C PHE A 111 -11.97 -7.65 -3.38
N ARG A 112 -12.52 -8.85 -3.53
CA ARG A 112 -12.18 -10.03 -2.73
C ARG A 112 -11.18 -10.90 -3.50
N PRO A 113 -10.12 -11.44 -2.86
CA PRO A 113 -9.14 -12.29 -3.53
C PRO A 113 -9.77 -13.44 -4.32
N GLU A 114 -10.82 -14.07 -3.76
CA GLU A 114 -11.57 -15.13 -4.43
C GLU A 114 -12.21 -14.66 -5.75
N LYS A 115 -12.84 -13.48 -5.76
CA LYS A 115 -13.51 -12.91 -6.94
C LYS A 115 -12.50 -12.52 -8.01
N ILE A 116 -11.39 -11.91 -7.61
CA ILE A 116 -10.27 -11.56 -8.50
C ILE A 116 -9.68 -12.83 -9.12
N TYR A 117 -9.40 -13.86 -8.31
CA TYR A 117 -8.89 -15.14 -8.80
C TYR A 117 -9.86 -15.77 -9.80
N GLN A 118 -11.15 -15.84 -9.48
CA GLN A 118 -12.18 -16.34 -10.38
C GLN A 118 -12.24 -15.56 -11.69
N HIS A 119 -12.02 -14.24 -11.65
CA HIS A 119 -12.00 -13.41 -12.84
C HIS A 119 -10.88 -13.81 -13.81
N PHE A 120 -9.66 -13.96 -13.29
CA PHE A 120 -8.53 -14.46 -14.06
C PHE A 120 -8.67 -15.94 -14.48
N ASN A 121 -9.69 -16.65 -13.99
CA ASN A 121 -10.04 -18.02 -14.37
C ASN A 121 -11.39 -18.09 -15.13
N GLY A 122 -11.74 -17.03 -15.86
CA GLY A 122 -12.81 -17.06 -16.86
C GLY A 122 -14.21 -16.66 -16.35
N LYS A 123 -14.35 -16.24 -15.09
CA LYS A 123 -15.60 -15.64 -14.61
C LYS A 123 -15.62 -14.13 -14.86
N LEU A 124 -16.78 -13.55 -15.09
CA LEU A 124 -16.92 -12.10 -15.16
C LEU A 124 -16.90 -11.51 -13.75
N LEU A 125 -16.28 -10.34 -13.63
CA LEU A 125 -16.26 -9.55 -12.41
C LEU A 125 -17.35 -8.47 -12.52
N ASN A 126 -18.25 -8.41 -11.54
CA ASN A 126 -19.29 -7.38 -11.49
C ASN A 126 -18.77 -6.19 -10.67
N PHE A 127 -18.61 -5.04 -11.30
CA PHE A 127 -18.09 -3.84 -10.64
C PHE A 127 -19.16 -3.01 -9.92
N GLU A 128 -20.44 -3.33 -10.13
CA GLU A 128 -21.58 -2.61 -9.53
C GLU A 128 -22.02 -3.19 -8.17
N ASP A 129 -21.42 -4.31 -7.73
CA ASP A 129 -21.67 -4.99 -6.45
C ASP A 129 -20.77 -4.50 -5.29
#